data_AF-A0A3M1EMM7-F1
#
_entry.id   AF-A0A3M1EMM7-F1
#
_cell.length_a   1.000
_cell.length_b   1.000
_cell.length_c   1.000
_cell.angle_alpha   90.00
_cell.angle_beta   90.00
_cell.angle_gamma   90.00
#
_symmetry.space_group_name_H-M   'P 1'
#
loop_
_entity.id
_entity.type
_entity.pdbx_description
1 polymer ?
#
loop_
_entity_poly.entity_id
_entity_poly.type
_entity_poly.pdbx_seq_one_letter_code
_entity_poly.pdbx_strand_id
1 'polypeptide(L)'
;MRGRDETRIPRAGLHRALTGTAFTPLWVVVAAVGIRMVSLDTLLALRWALPAVMFLLTVGLLAGIWRQWLGHRAFAWAAIGLTLIDLYAFGAVYRRTYNDLMSVEAFYELPASLQFFPDEPSGYRILTHQAIVPALSVMRASLYPNISLLHGISSANGYFPLTPARHARYLAGLTPGRLNLLNARYFVIPQLLPVDPETEQYDLHDPYMPDPVDAVVEIPPTHAEAVELTSFTSQSADWPQGQLVAQIVLTGDAGARVTLPVRAGVETAEWAYDRSDVVEQVAHERPPVARTWPARSGFPPEDHPGHAYRARYWLPQPMTVTSVQVVPIRPAGLIHIEDLTLVGPKSQRSLAELLGLGRHQLVYRDPDVAIYENLDALPRAFVVEHARVVPDDAAALSLIDDPDFDPCREVLLADRLYTQQGGDVSAEGVRRAVSVEGPGLTSLCSTAVILEYAPHRVMIQAELEHPGYLVLLDSYYPGWRAIVDGRQAPILRADVLFRAVRLEPGRHQVTFVFDPLSYRIGKLISSMMLAGLVIALAWLILRRLRTLRG
;
A
#
# COMPACT_ATOMS: atom_id res chain seq x y z
N MET A 1 -24.62 6.15 -1.34
CA MET A 1 -24.49 4.68 -1.38
C MET A 1 -24.69 4.19 -2.81
N ARG A 2 -23.64 4.18 -3.64
CA ARG A 2 -23.63 3.40 -4.89
C ARG A 2 -22.84 2.14 -4.56
N GLY A 3 -23.49 0.98 -4.60
CA GLY A 3 -22.87 -0.29 -4.26
C GLY A 3 -21.76 -0.61 -5.25
N ARG A 4 -20.56 -0.92 -4.73
CA ARG A 4 -19.55 -1.61 -5.52
C ARG A 4 -20.16 -2.87 -6.08
N ASP A 5 -19.95 -3.09 -7.37
CA ASP A 5 -20.43 -4.26 -8.08
C ASP A 5 -19.74 -5.51 -7.48
N GLU A 6 -20.46 -6.24 -6.63
CA GLU A 6 -20.01 -7.49 -5.96
C GLU A 6 -19.59 -8.59 -6.95
N THR A 7 -19.73 -8.34 -8.26
CA THR A 7 -19.42 -9.28 -9.34
C THR A 7 -17.95 -9.28 -9.77
N ARG A 8 -17.12 -8.32 -9.32
CA ARG A 8 -15.69 -8.22 -9.73
C ARG A 8 -14.72 -9.13 -8.98
N ILE A 9 -15.10 -9.63 -7.81
CA ILE A 9 -14.33 -10.69 -7.16
C ILE A 9 -14.70 -11.99 -7.89
N PRO A 10 -13.74 -12.82 -8.34
CA PRO A 10 -14.10 -14.15 -8.80
C PRO A 10 -14.80 -14.82 -7.62
N ARG A 11 -16.14 -14.87 -7.68
CA ARG A 11 -16.97 -15.50 -6.64
C ARG A 11 -16.31 -16.81 -6.28
N ALA A 12 -16.43 -17.22 -5.02
CA ALA A 12 -16.04 -18.55 -4.56
C ALA A 12 -16.48 -19.68 -5.53
N GLY A 13 -17.44 -19.44 -6.43
CA GLY A 13 -17.74 -20.21 -7.63
C GLY A 13 -16.58 -20.52 -8.61
N LEU A 14 -15.65 -19.61 -8.93
CA LEU A 14 -14.50 -19.94 -9.83
C LEU A 14 -13.47 -20.79 -9.10
N HIS A 15 -13.23 -20.50 -7.82
CA HIS A 15 -12.41 -21.35 -6.97
C HIS A 15 -13.09 -22.72 -6.78
N ARG A 16 -14.40 -22.76 -6.50
CA ARG A 16 -15.22 -23.99 -6.50
C ARG A 16 -15.33 -24.66 -7.86
N ALA A 17 -15.11 -23.98 -8.98
CA ALA A 17 -15.08 -24.61 -10.30
C ALA A 17 -13.70 -25.22 -10.60
N LEU A 18 -12.62 -24.57 -10.13
CA LEU A 18 -11.24 -25.06 -10.24
C LEU A 18 -10.93 -26.14 -9.18
N THR A 19 -11.53 -26.08 -7.99
CA THR A 19 -11.33 -27.05 -6.90
C THR A 19 -12.51 -28.01 -6.71
N GLY A 20 -13.67 -27.70 -7.27
CA GLY A 20 -14.87 -28.51 -7.25
C GLY A 20 -15.32 -28.81 -8.67
N THR A 21 -15.48 -30.10 -8.96
CA THR A 21 -16.11 -30.64 -10.19
C THR A 21 -15.33 -30.57 -11.52
N ALA A 22 -14.41 -29.62 -11.79
CA ALA A 22 -13.63 -29.66 -13.06
C ALA A 22 -12.35 -30.52 -13.00
N PHE A 23 -11.83 -30.77 -11.80
CA PHE A 23 -10.72 -31.72 -11.57
C PHE A 23 -11.19 -33.18 -11.35
N THR A 24 -12.49 -33.44 -11.52
CA THR A 24 -13.09 -34.75 -11.31
C THR A 24 -12.50 -35.86 -12.18
N PRO A 25 -12.05 -35.68 -13.43
CA PRO A 25 -11.53 -36.83 -14.19
C PRO A 25 -10.18 -37.35 -13.65
N LEU A 26 -9.37 -36.53 -12.99
CA LEU A 26 -8.13 -36.99 -12.34
C LEU A 26 -8.44 -37.64 -10.97
N TRP A 27 -9.40 -37.08 -10.23
CA TRP A 27 -9.85 -37.63 -8.95
C TRP A 27 -10.68 -38.90 -9.07
N VAL A 28 -11.41 -39.10 -10.17
CA VAL A 28 -12.17 -40.34 -10.42
C VAL A 28 -11.22 -41.52 -10.61
N VAL A 29 -10.02 -41.33 -11.15
CA VAL A 29 -9.01 -42.41 -11.21
C VAL A 29 -8.47 -42.73 -9.82
N VAL A 30 -8.27 -41.72 -8.96
CA VAL A 30 -7.80 -41.89 -7.57
C VAL A 30 -8.91 -42.42 -6.64
N ALA A 31 -10.18 -42.15 -6.93
CA ALA A 31 -11.33 -42.60 -6.15
C ALA A 31 -11.89 -43.95 -6.63
N ALA A 32 -11.75 -44.30 -7.92
CA ALA A 32 -12.14 -45.60 -8.46
C ALA A 32 -11.18 -46.72 -8.06
N VAL A 33 -9.90 -46.40 -7.83
CA VAL A 33 -9.00 -47.26 -7.06
C VAL A 33 -9.28 -46.93 -5.60
N GLY A 34 -9.93 -47.82 -4.85
CA GLY A 34 -10.33 -47.60 -3.45
C GLY A 34 -9.14 -47.41 -2.50
N ILE A 35 -8.43 -46.31 -2.62
CA ILE A 35 -7.29 -45.92 -1.80
C ILE A 35 -7.87 -45.24 -0.55
N ARG A 36 -8.35 -46.05 0.40
CA ARG A 36 -8.39 -45.66 1.82
C ARG A 36 -6.96 -45.66 2.37
N MET A 37 -6.02 -44.96 1.72
CA MET A 37 -4.63 -45.00 2.17
C MET A 37 -4.38 -43.91 3.20
N VAL A 38 -4.23 -44.41 4.43
CA VAL A 38 -3.56 -43.76 5.56
C VAL A 38 -4.40 -42.66 6.26
N SER A 39 -4.51 -42.76 7.58
CA SER A 39 -5.19 -41.74 8.38
C SER A 39 -4.41 -40.42 8.35
N LEU A 40 -5.11 -39.30 8.53
CA LEU A 40 -4.52 -37.96 8.51
C LEU A 40 -3.36 -37.83 9.48
N ASP A 41 -3.54 -38.30 10.71
CA ASP A 41 -2.54 -38.20 11.78
C ASP A 41 -1.26 -38.92 11.38
N THR A 42 -1.40 -40.02 10.64
CA THR A 42 -0.26 -40.79 10.13
C THR A 42 0.46 -40.03 9.01
N LEU A 43 -0.27 -39.39 8.09
CA LEU A 43 0.34 -38.54 7.04
C LEU A 43 1.03 -37.30 7.64
N LEU A 44 0.42 -36.66 8.65
CA LEU A 44 1.02 -35.52 9.34
C LEU A 44 2.25 -35.91 10.15
N ALA A 45 2.24 -37.08 10.81
CA ALA A 45 3.42 -37.60 11.50
C ALA A 45 4.56 -37.93 10.52
N LEU A 46 4.22 -38.43 9.33
CA LEU A 46 5.16 -38.78 8.28
C LEU A 46 5.56 -37.61 7.37
N ARG A 47 4.98 -36.40 7.52
CA ARG A 47 5.19 -35.28 6.59
C ARG A 47 6.66 -34.91 6.36
N TRP A 48 7.49 -35.09 7.38
CA TRP A 48 8.93 -34.83 7.32
C TRP A 48 9.70 -35.96 6.64
N ALA A 49 9.18 -37.19 6.67
CA ALA A 49 9.78 -38.37 6.04
C ALA A 49 9.29 -38.59 4.59
N LEU A 50 8.09 -38.08 4.25
CA LEU A 50 7.46 -38.22 2.94
C LEU A 50 8.39 -37.83 1.77
N PRO A 51 9.11 -36.68 1.80
CA PRO A 51 10.05 -36.33 0.73
C PRO A 51 11.18 -37.35 0.56
N ALA A 52 11.74 -37.87 1.67
CA ALA A 52 12.78 -38.88 1.63
C ALA A 52 12.28 -40.22 1.09
N VAL A 53 11.06 -40.62 1.48
CA VAL A 53 10.41 -41.84 0.98
C VAL A 53 10.15 -41.71 -0.53
N MET A 54 9.58 -40.59 -0.99
CA MET A 54 9.32 -40.35 -2.42
C MET A 54 10.62 -40.30 -3.23
N PHE A 55 11.68 -39.69 -2.68
CA PHE A 55 13.01 -39.70 -3.29
C PHE A 55 13.55 -41.12 -3.46
N LEU A 56 13.52 -41.94 -2.41
CA LEU A 56 14.00 -43.33 -2.46
C LEU A 56 13.18 -44.18 -3.43
N LEU A 57 11.85 -44.01 -3.45
CA LEU A 57 10.98 -44.70 -4.41
C LEU A 57 11.28 -44.29 -5.86
N THR A 58 11.54 -43.00 -6.09
CA THR A 58 11.91 -42.48 -7.41
C THR A 58 13.25 -43.03 -7.87
N VAL A 59 14.27 -43.00 -7.00
CA VAL A 59 15.60 -43.59 -7.27
C VAL A 59 15.48 -45.09 -7.54
N GLY A 60 14.67 -45.80 -6.77
CA GLY A 60 14.38 -47.22 -6.99
C GLY A 60 13.74 -47.48 -8.35
N LEU A 61 12.78 -46.65 -8.76
CA LEU A 61 12.13 -46.73 -10.08
C LEU A 61 13.14 -46.53 -11.21
N LEU A 62 13.99 -45.50 -11.09
CA LEU A 62 15.02 -45.17 -12.06
C LEU A 62 16.10 -46.26 -12.14
N ALA A 63 16.52 -46.80 -11.00
CA ALA A 63 17.44 -47.93 -10.95
C ALA A 63 16.81 -49.19 -11.56
N GLY A 64 15.52 -49.42 -11.35
CA GLY A 64 14.79 -50.55 -11.90
C GLY A 64 14.68 -50.52 -13.42
N ILE A 65 14.46 -49.35 -14.03
CA ILE A 65 14.52 -49.24 -15.50
C ILE A 65 15.96 -49.29 -16.03
N TRP A 66 16.93 -48.69 -15.33
CA TRP A 66 18.34 -48.70 -15.72
C TRP A 66 18.94 -50.11 -15.70
N ARG A 67 18.60 -50.91 -14.68
CA ARG A 67 18.97 -52.33 -14.57
C ARG A 67 18.06 -53.28 -15.35
N GLN A 68 17.12 -52.75 -16.14
CA GLN A 68 16.15 -53.50 -16.94
C GLN A 68 15.25 -54.46 -16.15
N TRP A 69 15.07 -54.23 -14.85
CA TRP A 69 14.14 -54.99 -14.01
C TRP A 69 12.68 -54.63 -14.29
N LEU A 70 12.44 -53.43 -14.84
CA LEU A 70 11.11 -52.94 -15.21
C LEU A 70 11.03 -52.75 -16.73
N GLY A 71 10.01 -53.34 -17.35
CA GLY A 71 9.64 -53.00 -18.72
C GLY A 71 9.18 -51.54 -18.83
N HIS A 72 9.35 -50.91 -20.00
CA HIS A 72 9.10 -49.48 -20.18
C HIS A 72 7.65 -49.08 -19.85
N ARG A 73 6.68 -49.96 -20.12
CA ARG A 73 5.27 -49.75 -19.77
C ARG A 73 5.04 -49.79 -18.25
N ALA A 74 5.68 -50.74 -17.56
CA ALA A 74 5.57 -50.88 -16.12
C ALA A 74 6.20 -49.69 -15.40
N PHE A 75 7.38 -49.25 -15.86
CA PHE A 75 8.01 -48.02 -15.38
C PHE A 75 7.12 -46.79 -15.58
N ALA A 76 6.55 -46.61 -16.78
CA ALA A 76 5.68 -45.46 -17.07
C ALA A 76 4.46 -45.42 -16.14
N TRP A 77 3.77 -46.55 -15.94
CA TRP A 77 2.64 -46.61 -15.01
C TRP A 77 3.04 -46.39 -13.55
N ALA A 78 4.18 -46.93 -13.13
CA ALA A 78 4.66 -46.74 -11.77
C ALA A 78 5.12 -45.29 -11.50
N ALA A 79 5.72 -44.63 -12.49
CA ALA A 79 6.10 -43.22 -12.42
C ALA A 79 4.86 -42.32 -12.35
N ILE A 80 3.83 -42.58 -13.17
CA ILE A 80 2.55 -41.88 -13.11
C ILE A 80 1.90 -42.10 -11.73
N GLY A 81 1.83 -43.34 -11.26
CA GLY A 81 1.26 -43.68 -9.96
C GLY A 81 1.97 -42.98 -8.80
N LEU A 82 3.30 -43.01 -8.78
CA LEU A 82 4.11 -42.33 -7.77
C LEU A 82 3.88 -40.81 -7.79
N THR A 83 3.81 -40.20 -8.98
CA THR A 83 3.51 -38.78 -9.14
C THR A 83 2.11 -38.43 -8.61
N LEU A 84 1.10 -39.25 -8.90
CA LEU A 84 -0.26 -39.05 -8.40
C LEU A 84 -0.34 -39.19 -6.87
N ILE A 85 0.39 -40.15 -6.29
CA ILE A 85 0.46 -40.33 -4.83
C ILE A 85 1.15 -39.14 -4.17
N ASP A 86 2.25 -38.65 -4.74
CA ASP A 86 2.96 -37.48 -4.24
C ASP A 86 2.07 -36.21 -4.27
N LEU A 87 1.41 -35.95 -5.41
CA LEU A 87 0.45 -34.86 -5.55
C LEU A 87 -0.72 -34.98 -4.56
N TYR A 88 -1.23 -36.20 -4.34
CA TYR A 88 -2.29 -36.45 -3.35
C TYR A 88 -1.81 -36.19 -1.93
N ALA A 89 -0.66 -36.75 -1.52
CA ALA A 89 -0.12 -36.62 -0.18
C ALA A 89 0.19 -35.14 0.13
N PHE A 90 0.83 -34.44 -0.80
CA PHE A 90 1.07 -33.00 -0.69
C PHE A 90 -0.24 -32.22 -0.60
N GLY A 91 -1.19 -32.47 -1.51
CA GLY A 91 -2.47 -31.77 -1.55
C GLY A 91 -3.35 -32.04 -0.31
N ALA A 92 -3.30 -33.25 0.25
CA ALA A 92 -4.03 -33.63 1.45
C ALA A 92 -3.46 -32.95 2.71
N VAL A 93 -2.13 -32.93 2.85
CA VAL A 93 -1.46 -32.18 3.93
C VAL A 93 -1.77 -30.70 3.79
N TYR A 94 -1.53 -30.10 2.62
CA TYR A 94 -1.74 -28.67 2.37
C TYR A 94 -3.18 -28.23 2.67
N ARG A 95 -4.17 -28.98 2.17
CA ARG A 95 -5.59 -28.67 2.38
C ARG A 95 -5.96 -28.69 3.87
N ARG A 96 -5.42 -29.63 4.66
CA ARG A 96 -5.78 -29.74 6.08
C ARG A 96 -4.88 -28.99 7.05
N THR A 97 -3.69 -28.55 6.65
CA THR A 97 -2.84 -27.71 7.51
C THR A 97 -3.00 -26.24 7.27
N TYR A 98 -3.22 -25.80 6.01
CA TYR A 98 -3.34 -24.39 5.68
C TYR A 98 -4.79 -23.95 5.47
N ASN A 99 -5.63 -24.78 4.83
CA ASN A 99 -7.03 -24.40 4.56
C ASN A 99 -8.02 -24.81 5.67
N ASP A 100 -7.64 -25.65 6.64
CA ASP A 100 -8.49 -25.93 7.82
C ASP A 100 -8.20 -24.97 8.99
N LEU A 101 -7.16 -24.12 8.91
CA LEU A 101 -6.93 -23.04 9.89
C LEU A 101 -8.02 -21.97 9.80
N MET A 102 -8.70 -21.85 8.65
CA MET A 102 -9.62 -20.76 8.35
C MET A 102 -10.51 -21.10 7.16
N SER A 103 -11.81 -20.81 7.25
CA SER A 103 -12.70 -21.02 6.11
C SER A 103 -12.34 -20.11 4.93
N VAL A 104 -12.45 -20.63 3.70
CA VAL A 104 -12.25 -19.85 2.48
C VAL A 104 -13.26 -18.71 2.42
N GLU A 105 -14.50 -18.97 2.83
CA GLU A 105 -15.55 -17.95 2.95
C GLU A 105 -15.10 -16.79 3.85
N ALA A 106 -14.57 -17.05 5.04
CA ALA A 106 -14.07 -16.00 5.94
C ALA A 106 -12.90 -15.22 5.30
N PHE A 107 -12.01 -15.88 4.58
CA PHE A 107 -10.91 -15.17 3.90
C PHE A 107 -11.40 -14.15 2.84
N TYR A 108 -12.52 -14.43 2.18
CA TYR A 108 -13.10 -13.58 1.13
C TYR A 108 -14.22 -12.63 1.62
N GLU A 109 -14.52 -12.62 2.93
CA GLU A 109 -15.45 -11.62 3.49
C GLU A 109 -14.93 -10.21 3.24
N LEU A 110 -15.83 -9.32 2.84
CA LEU A 110 -15.49 -7.92 2.58
C LEU A 110 -15.18 -7.23 3.91
N PRO A 111 -14.02 -6.56 4.05
CA PRO A 111 -13.74 -5.78 5.24
C PRO A 111 -14.64 -4.55 5.30
N ALA A 112 -15.07 -4.16 6.50
CA ALA A 112 -15.92 -2.99 6.71
C ALA A 112 -15.25 -1.70 6.20
N SER A 113 -13.94 -1.56 6.41
CA SER A 113 -13.12 -0.46 5.91
C SER A 113 -13.14 -0.31 4.39
N LEU A 114 -13.48 -1.36 3.63
CA LEU A 114 -13.46 -1.32 2.17
C LEU A 114 -14.43 -0.28 1.60
N GLN A 115 -15.54 -0.05 2.30
CA GLN A 115 -16.59 0.89 1.89
C GLN A 115 -16.15 2.35 1.99
N PHE A 116 -15.11 2.64 2.78
CA PHE A 116 -14.57 3.99 2.95
C PHE A 116 -13.76 4.44 1.72
N PHE A 117 -13.00 3.52 1.13
CA PHE A 117 -12.08 3.86 0.04
C PHE A 117 -12.80 4.28 -1.26
N PRO A 118 -12.27 5.25 -2.03
CA PRO A 118 -12.84 5.63 -3.32
C PRO A 118 -12.87 4.47 -4.34
N ASP A 119 -13.83 4.51 -5.27
CA ASP A 119 -14.01 3.49 -6.33
C ASP A 119 -12.99 3.61 -7.50
N GLU A 120 -12.08 4.58 -7.46
CA GLU A 120 -11.03 4.80 -8.48
C GLU A 120 -9.64 4.34 -7.99
N PRO A 121 -9.35 3.03 -7.99
CA PRO A 121 -8.14 2.47 -7.38
C PRO A 121 -6.83 2.82 -8.09
N SER A 122 -6.87 3.37 -9.30
CA SER A 122 -5.67 3.78 -10.05
C SER A 122 -5.15 5.16 -9.66
N GLY A 123 -5.95 5.97 -8.96
CA GLY A 123 -5.58 7.35 -8.59
C GLY A 123 -4.74 7.45 -7.30
N TYR A 124 -4.73 6.40 -6.48
CA TYR A 124 -4.07 6.42 -5.18
C TYR A 124 -3.48 5.05 -4.79
N ARG A 125 -2.63 5.06 -3.76
CA ARG A 125 -2.22 3.87 -3.00
C ARG A 125 -2.61 3.99 -1.53
N ILE A 126 -2.71 2.84 -0.89
CA ILE A 126 -2.69 2.74 0.58
C ILE A 126 -1.29 2.33 1.05
N LEU A 127 -0.86 2.81 2.20
CA LEU A 127 0.27 2.27 2.95
C LEU A 127 -0.27 1.69 4.26
N THR A 128 -0.16 0.38 4.44
CA THR A 128 -0.54 -0.26 5.70
C THR A 128 0.65 -0.27 6.64
N HIS A 129 0.47 0.19 7.88
CA HIS A 129 1.51 0.11 8.90
C HIS A 129 1.92 -1.35 9.11
N GLN A 130 3.23 -1.63 9.03
CA GLN A 130 3.76 -2.99 9.04
C GLN A 130 3.92 -3.52 10.46
N ALA A 131 2.83 -3.58 11.22
CA ALA A 131 2.75 -4.41 12.41
C ALA A 131 2.47 -5.86 11.99
N ILE A 132 3.02 -6.85 12.69
CA ILE A 132 2.59 -8.25 12.49
C ILE A 132 1.47 -8.51 13.49
N VAL A 133 0.23 -8.49 13.01
CA VAL A 133 -0.97 -8.80 13.79
C VAL A 133 -1.46 -10.22 13.48
N PRO A 134 -1.64 -11.09 14.48
CA PRO A 134 -2.11 -12.46 14.25
C PRO A 134 -3.61 -12.55 13.92
N ALA A 135 -4.37 -11.45 14.05
CA ALA A 135 -5.82 -11.43 13.85
C ALA A 135 -6.20 -11.20 12.37
N LEU A 136 -6.97 -12.14 11.80
CA LEU A 136 -7.44 -12.02 10.41
C LEU A 136 -8.39 -10.84 10.20
N SER A 137 -9.28 -10.56 11.15
CA SER A 137 -10.19 -9.40 11.06
C SER A 137 -9.41 -8.12 10.81
N VAL A 138 -8.39 -7.89 11.64
CA VAL A 138 -7.44 -6.80 11.54
C VAL A 138 -6.68 -6.81 10.22
N MET A 139 -6.11 -7.95 9.80
CA MET A 139 -5.40 -8.04 8.51
C MET A 139 -6.31 -7.73 7.31
N ARG A 140 -7.58 -8.15 7.34
CA ARG A 140 -8.58 -7.86 6.30
C ARG A 140 -8.96 -6.39 6.32
N ALA A 141 -9.34 -5.85 7.48
CA ALA A 141 -9.72 -4.45 7.65
C ALA A 141 -8.57 -3.50 7.27
N SER A 142 -7.33 -3.89 7.55
CA SER A 142 -6.13 -3.11 7.24
C SER A 142 -5.60 -3.30 5.81
N LEU A 143 -6.27 -4.14 5.00
CA LEU A 143 -5.94 -4.39 3.60
C LEU A 143 -4.43 -4.65 3.37
N TYR A 144 -3.87 -5.66 4.05
CA TYR A 144 -2.48 -6.07 3.80
C TYR A 144 -2.26 -6.31 2.29
N PRO A 145 -1.03 -6.17 1.76
CA PRO A 145 -0.83 -5.99 0.31
C PRO A 145 -1.43 -7.09 -0.60
N ASN A 146 -1.48 -8.34 -0.14
CA ASN A 146 -2.10 -9.43 -0.89
C ASN A 146 -3.63 -9.42 -0.79
N ILE A 147 -4.20 -8.92 0.32
CA ILE A 147 -5.64 -8.74 0.51
C ILE A 147 -6.11 -7.51 -0.28
N SER A 148 -5.37 -6.40 -0.26
CA SER A 148 -5.72 -5.20 -1.03
C SER A 148 -5.85 -5.51 -2.53
N LEU A 149 -4.98 -6.37 -3.05
CA LEU A 149 -5.02 -6.83 -4.45
C LEU A 149 -6.33 -7.53 -4.81
N LEU A 150 -6.91 -8.33 -3.91
CA LEU A 150 -8.20 -9.01 -4.13
C LEU A 150 -9.34 -8.01 -4.34
N HIS A 151 -9.20 -6.82 -3.77
CA HIS A 151 -10.17 -5.73 -3.86
C HIS A 151 -9.76 -4.64 -4.86
N GLY A 152 -8.69 -4.88 -5.65
CA GLY A 152 -8.19 -3.95 -6.64
C GLY A 152 -7.53 -2.70 -6.07
N ILE A 153 -7.24 -2.63 -4.76
CA ILE A 153 -6.62 -1.48 -4.12
C ILE A 153 -5.09 -1.63 -4.17
N SER A 154 -4.43 -0.62 -4.75
CA SER A 154 -2.97 -0.58 -4.86
C SER A 154 -2.32 -0.34 -3.49
N SER A 155 -1.32 -1.15 -3.12
CA SER A 155 -0.53 -0.97 -1.90
C SER A 155 0.86 -0.38 -2.21
N ALA A 156 1.30 0.57 -1.39
CA ALA A 156 2.64 1.15 -1.44
C ALA A 156 3.71 0.28 -0.74
N ASN A 157 3.30 -0.63 0.15
CA ASN A 157 4.19 -1.55 0.87
C ASN A 157 4.94 -2.54 -0.04
N GLY A 158 4.46 -2.74 -1.28
CA GLY A 158 4.96 -3.78 -2.18
C GLY A 158 4.46 -5.19 -1.82
N TYR A 159 4.92 -6.20 -2.56
CA TYR A 159 4.49 -7.59 -2.41
C TYR A 159 5.53 -8.41 -1.64
N PHE A 160 5.15 -8.86 -0.43
CA PHE A 160 6.07 -9.12 0.68
C PHE A 160 7.10 -10.26 0.54
N PRO A 161 7.08 -11.20 -0.43
CA PRO A 161 8.26 -12.08 -0.61
C PRO A 161 9.18 -11.68 -1.77
N LEU A 162 8.78 -10.77 -2.67
CA LEU A 162 9.53 -10.46 -3.90
C LEU A 162 9.78 -8.96 -4.10
N THR A 163 9.78 -8.19 -3.03
CA THR A 163 10.05 -6.74 -3.08
C THR A 163 11.45 -6.47 -3.61
N PRO A 164 11.60 -5.70 -4.72
CA PRO A 164 12.92 -5.32 -5.22
C PRO A 164 13.73 -4.58 -4.15
N ALA A 165 15.04 -4.86 -4.05
CA ALA A 165 15.91 -4.28 -3.02
C ALA A 165 15.89 -2.74 -2.99
N ARG A 166 15.71 -2.08 -4.14
CA ARG A 166 15.55 -0.61 -4.20
C ARG A 166 14.26 -0.13 -3.53
N HIS A 167 13.16 -0.84 -3.76
CA HIS A 167 11.87 -0.53 -3.13
C HIS A 167 11.94 -0.76 -1.62
N ALA A 168 12.55 -1.87 -1.19
CA ALA A 168 12.77 -2.14 0.23
C ALA A 168 13.61 -1.05 0.92
N ARG A 169 14.68 -0.58 0.30
CA ARG A 169 15.50 0.54 0.83
C ARG A 169 14.73 1.86 0.90
N TYR A 170 13.88 2.14 -0.09
CA TYR A 170 13.03 3.34 -0.07
C TYR A 170 12.03 3.29 1.09
N LEU A 171 11.38 2.14 1.30
CA LEU A 171 10.42 1.95 2.39
C LEU A 171 11.07 1.95 3.79
N ALA A 172 12.31 1.50 3.91
CA ALA A 172 13.01 1.42 5.20
C ALA A 172 13.30 2.78 5.84
N GLY A 173 13.30 3.86 5.05
CA GLY A 173 13.52 5.23 5.52
C GLY A 173 12.43 6.17 5.02
N LEU A 174 11.16 5.80 5.17
CA LEU A 174 10.06 6.66 4.75
C LEU A 174 10.04 7.95 5.58
N THR A 175 10.09 9.06 4.85
CA THR A 175 9.77 10.40 5.33
C THR A 175 8.41 10.81 4.73
N PRO A 176 7.77 11.87 5.24
CA PRO A 176 6.54 12.40 4.65
C PRO A 176 6.69 12.75 3.16
N GLY A 177 7.79 13.37 2.75
CA GLY A 177 8.06 13.66 1.33
C GLY A 177 8.15 12.39 0.47
N ARG A 178 8.82 11.34 0.96
CA ARG A 178 8.86 10.03 0.27
C ARG A 178 7.50 9.33 0.24
N LEU A 179 6.69 9.47 1.29
CA LEU A 179 5.32 8.96 1.33
C LEU A 179 4.45 9.61 0.25
N ASN A 180 4.58 10.93 0.08
CA ASN A 180 3.87 11.69 -0.93
C ASN A 180 4.20 11.20 -2.35
N LEU A 181 5.50 10.97 -2.62
CA LEU A 181 5.99 10.41 -3.88
C LEU A 181 5.60 8.94 -4.11
N LEU A 182 5.17 8.20 -3.09
CA LEU A 182 4.55 6.88 -3.29
C LEU A 182 3.10 6.96 -3.76
N ASN A 183 2.52 8.16 -3.87
CA ASN A 183 1.09 8.38 -4.10
C ASN A 183 0.26 7.64 -3.01
N ALA A 184 0.82 7.56 -1.79
CA ALA A 184 0.18 6.92 -0.65
C ALA A 184 -0.80 7.93 -0.01
N ARG A 185 -2.04 7.94 -0.51
CA ARG A 185 -3.11 8.83 -0.04
C ARG A 185 -3.70 8.38 1.29
N TYR A 186 -3.69 7.08 1.57
CA TYR A 186 -4.22 6.58 2.83
C TYR A 186 -3.16 5.82 3.60
N PHE A 187 -2.94 6.22 4.84
CA PHE A 187 -2.14 5.47 5.80
C PHE A 187 -3.08 4.66 6.69
N VAL A 188 -2.88 3.35 6.75
CA VAL A 188 -3.81 2.40 7.34
C VAL A 188 -3.13 1.74 8.53
N ILE A 189 -3.63 2.00 9.74
CA ILE A 189 -3.06 1.52 10.99
C ILE A 189 -3.94 0.37 11.54
N PRO A 190 -3.42 -0.87 11.57
CA PRO A 190 -4.08 -1.98 12.27
C PRO A 190 -4.29 -1.65 13.76
N GLN A 191 -5.50 -1.86 14.29
CA GLN A 191 -5.79 -1.66 15.72
C GLN A 191 -5.57 -2.95 16.53
N LEU A 192 -5.14 -2.83 17.78
CA LEU A 192 -4.90 -3.92 18.74
C LEU A 192 -5.91 -3.92 19.91
N LEU A 193 -7.12 -3.40 19.70
CA LEU A 193 -8.16 -3.18 20.71
C LEU A 193 -7.67 -2.22 21.80
N PRO A 194 -7.84 -0.90 21.62
CA PRO A 194 -7.38 0.06 22.61
C PRO A 194 -8.27 -0.01 23.85
N VAL A 195 -7.72 -0.53 24.94
CA VAL A 195 -8.42 -0.74 26.23
C VAL A 195 -7.95 0.22 27.31
N ASP A 196 -6.88 0.97 27.04
CA ASP A 196 -6.24 1.91 27.96
C ASP A 196 -5.57 3.05 27.17
N PRO A 197 -5.08 4.12 27.83
CA PRO A 197 -4.45 5.24 27.14
C PRO A 197 -3.19 4.87 26.34
N GLU A 198 -2.40 3.89 26.78
CA GLU A 198 -1.15 3.51 26.11
C GLU A 198 -1.45 2.80 24.78
N THR A 199 -2.41 1.89 24.80
CA THR A 199 -2.89 1.17 23.62
C THR A 199 -3.65 2.10 22.66
N GLU A 200 -4.44 3.05 23.16
CA GLU A 200 -5.07 4.10 22.34
C GLU A 200 -4.03 4.97 21.62
N GLN A 201 -2.96 5.37 22.33
CA GLN A 201 -1.87 6.13 21.72
C GLN A 201 -1.17 5.32 20.62
N TYR A 202 -0.84 4.05 20.91
CA TYR A 202 -0.18 3.16 19.95
C TYR A 202 -1.01 2.98 18.68
N ASP A 203 -2.31 2.73 18.84
CA ASP A 203 -3.24 2.44 17.74
C ASP A 203 -3.52 3.67 16.85
N LEU A 204 -3.32 4.89 17.34
CA LEU A 204 -3.53 6.12 16.59
C LEU A 204 -2.23 6.87 16.25
N HIS A 205 -1.06 6.31 16.58
CA HIS A 205 0.19 6.98 16.32
C HIS A 205 0.55 6.96 14.82
N ASP A 206 0.50 8.14 14.21
CA ASP A 206 1.01 8.37 12.86
C ASP A 206 2.43 8.98 12.92
N PRO A 207 3.48 8.22 12.56
CA PRO A 207 4.86 8.69 12.67
C PRO A 207 5.23 9.76 11.62
N TYR A 208 4.32 10.07 10.69
CA TYR A 208 4.52 11.08 9.65
C TYR A 208 3.92 12.43 10.03
N MET A 209 3.15 12.52 11.12
CA MET A 209 2.53 13.76 11.61
C MET A 209 3.34 14.39 12.76
N PRO A 210 3.17 15.70 13.02
CA PRO A 210 3.62 16.30 14.27
C PRO A 210 2.88 15.70 15.47
N ASP A 211 3.62 15.36 16.52
CA ASP A 211 3.05 15.04 17.84
C ASP A 211 3.61 16.02 18.88
N PRO A 212 2.91 17.16 19.12
CA PRO A 212 3.35 18.13 20.12
C PRO A 212 2.93 17.74 21.54
N VAL A 213 2.27 16.60 21.75
CA VAL A 213 1.82 16.17 23.07
C VAL A 213 3.01 15.64 23.86
N ASP A 214 3.21 16.20 25.05
CA ASP A 214 4.30 15.82 25.97
C ASP A 214 5.74 16.07 25.44
N ALA A 215 5.88 16.75 24.31
CA ALA A 215 7.16 17.11 23.70
C ALA A 215 7.22 18.58 23.27
N VAL A 216 8.37 19.23 23.49
CA VAL A 216 8.63 20.57 22.95
C VAL A 216 9.03 20.42 21.49
N VAL A 217 8.28 21.10 20.62
CA VAL A 217 8.49 21.09 19.18
C VAL A 217 8.99 22.46 18.75
N GLU A 218 10.27 22.51 18.37
CA GLU A 218 10.90 23.73 17.82
C GLU A 218 10.45 23.96 16.38
N ILE A 219 10.13 25.20 16.04
CA ILE A 219 9.67 25.61 14.71
C ILE A 219 10.46 26.81 14.18
N PRO A 220 10.50 27.02 12.86
CA PRO A 220 10.97 28.28 12.31
C PRO A 220 10.21 29.48 12.92
N PRO A 221 10.89 30.60 13.26
CA PRO A 221 10.24 31.77 13.84
C PRO A 221 9.04 32.21 13.01
N THR A 222 7.84 32.12 13.59
CA THR A 222 6.58 32.32 12.88
C THR A 222 5.70 33.32 13.61
N HIS A 223 5.36 34.42 12.94
CA HIS A 223 4.47 35.44 13.50
C HIS A 223 3.03 34.95 13.61
N ALA A 224 2.46 35.01 14.80
CA ALA A 224 1.09 34.60 15.10
C ALA A 224 0.32 35.70 15.85
N GLU A 225 -0.95 35.88 15.46
CA GLU A 225 -1.97 36.68 16.15
C GLU A 225 -3.06 35.79 16.75
N ALA A 226 -3.21 34.58 16.20
CA ALA A 226 -4.14 33.56 16.67
C ALA A 226 -3.56 32.16 16.47
N VAL A 227 -4.14 31.20 17.18
CA VAL A 227 -3.90 29.76 16.99
C VAL A 227 -5.22 29.08 16.68
N GLU A 228 -5.23 28.27 15.62
CA GLU A 228 -6.32 27.35 15.32
C GLU A 228 -5.91 25.94 15.71
N LEU A 229 -6.78 25.24 16.42
CA LEU A 229 -6.58 23.89 16.93
C LEU A 229 -7.64 22.98 16.33
N THR A 230 -7.21 21.84 15.81
CA THR A 230 -8.10 20.71 15.50
C THR A 230 -7.71 19.52 16.38
N SER A 231 -8.62 19.08 17.24
CA SER A 231 -8.34 18.02 18.22
C SER A 231 -9.57 17.18 18.54
N PHE A 232 -9.34 16.03 19.16
CA PHE A 232 -10.37 15.24 19.82
C PHE A 232 -9.80 14.51 21.02
N THR A 233 -10.66 14.01 21.89
CA THR A 233 -10.28 13.16 23.02
C THR A 233 -10.95 11.80 22.92
N SER A 234 -10.34 10.80 23.56
CA SER A 234 -10.87 9.44 23.67
C SER A 234 -11.10 9.08 25.13
N GLN A 235 -12.05 8.18 25.39
CA GLN A 235 -12.37 7.70 26.75
C GLN A 235 -12.62 8.87 27.73
N SER A 236 -13.35 9.87 27.26
CA SER A 236 -13.50 11.17 27.91
C SER A 236 -14.95 11.53 28.23
N ALA A 237 -15.90 10.62 27.98
CA ALA A 237 -17.33 10.85 28.19
C ALA A 237 -17.64 11.33 29.62
N ASP A 238 -16.98 10.78 30.64
CA ASP A 238 -17.19 11.15 32.05
C ASP A 238 -16.54 12.48 32.45
N TRP A 239 -15.81 13.15 31.56
CA TRP A 239 -15.14 14.41 31.87
C TRP A 239 -16.14 15.57 31.91
N PRO A 240 -16.25 16.31 33.05
CA PRO A 240 -17.16 17.44 33.16
C PRO A 240 -16.88 18.57 32.17
N GLN A 241 -17.94 19.30 31.81
CA GLN A 241 -17.85 20.53 31.03
C GLN A 241 -16.78 21.50 31.56
N GLY A 242 -15.89 21.96 30.68
CA GLY A 242 -14.83 22.89 31.00
C GLY A 242 -13.64 22.27 31.74
N GLN A 243 -13.61 20.94 31.94
CA GLN A 243 -12.47 20.25 32.53
C GLN A 243 -11.20 20.50 31.71
N LEU A 244 -10.13 20.97 32.35
CA LEU A 244 -8.83 21.16 31.71
C LEU A 244 -8.22 19.80 31.33
N VAL A 245 -7.94 19.61 30.04
CA VAL A 245 -7.39 18.35 29.50
C VAL A 245 -5.91 18.49 29.14
N ALA A 246 -5.52 19.64 28.60
CA ALA A 246 -4.16 19.96 28.21
C ALA A 246 -3.95 21.49 28.21
N GLN A 247 -2.69 21.91 28.07
CA GLN A 247 -2.31 23.29 27.86
C GLN A 247 -1.39 23.41 26.65
N ILE A 248 -1.76 24.23 25.68
CA ILE A 248 -0.84 24.61 24.59
C ILE A 248 0.06 25.71 25.14
N VAL A 249 1.36 25.46 25.17
CA VAL A 249 2.40 26.40 25.57
C VAL A 249 3.12 26.86 24.30
N LEU A 250 2.95 28.13 23.97
CA LEU A 250 3.71 28.80 22.91
C LEU A 250 4.89 29.51 23.56
N THR A 251 6.09 29.26 23.07
CA THR A 251 7.28 30.04 23.42
C THR A 251 7.66 30.89 22.22
N GLY A 252 7.97 32.17 22.46
CA GLY A 252 8.43 33.09 21.43
C GLY A 252 9.78 33.72 21.73
N ASP A 253 10.16 34.64 20.86
CA ASP A 253 11.42 35.38 20.97
C ASP A 253 11.56 36.06 22.35
N ALA A 254 12.79 36.13 22.85
CA ALA A 254 13.13 36.67 24.17
C ALA A 254 12.45 35.95 25.36
N GLY A 255 11.93 34.73 25.16
CA GLY A 255 11.37 33.90 26.22
C GLY A 255 9.92 34.25 26.60
N ALA A 256 9.21 35.04 25.78
CA ALA A 256 7.79 35.27 25.95
C ALA A 256 7.03 33.93 25.91
N ARG A 257 6.08 33.74 26.83
CA ARG A 257 5.29 32.51 26.92
C ARG A 257 3.81 32.82 26.99
N VAL A 258 3.03 32.11 26.19
CA VAL A 258 1.56 32.14 26.23
C VAL A 258 1.05 30.73 26.44
N THR A 259 0.16 30.57 27.42
CA THR A 259 -0.50 29.29 27.72
C THR A 259 -1.97 29.37 27.35
N LEU A 260 -2.43 28.45 26.50
CA LEU A 260 -3.80 28.37 26.04
C LEU A 260 -4.43 27.08 26.59
N PRO A 261 -5.57 27.16 27.30
CA PRO A 261 -6.20 25.98 27.88
C PRO A 261 -6.91 25.17 26.80
N VAL A 262 -6.80 23.85 26.86
CA VAL A 262 -7.66 22.93 26.10
C VAL A 262 -8.61 22.27 27.09
N ARG A 263 -9.92 22.44 26.93
CA ARG A 263 -10.93 21.93 27.86
C ARG A 263 -12.00 21.09 27.19
N ALA A 264 -12.48 20.08 27.91
CA ALA A 264 -13.58 19.22 27.50
C ALA A 264 -14.87 20.04 27.32
N GLY A 265 -15.53 19.87 26.18
CA GLY A 265 -16.73 20.56 25.77
C GLY A 265 -16.60 22.06 25.50
N VAL A 266 -15.37 22.59 25.42
CA VAL A 266 -15.12 23.98 25.00
C VAL A 266 -14.23 24.00 23.77
N GLU A 267 -13.03 23.42 23.85
CA GLU A 267 -12.08 23.40 22.73
C GLU A 267 -11.91 22.02 22.10
N THR A 268 -12.20 20.96 22.87
CA THR A 268 -12.16 19.57 22.42
C THR A 268 -13.27 18.77 23.11
N ALA A 269 -13.59 17.58 22.61
CA ALA A 269 -14.54 16.67 23.22
C ALA A 269 -14.30 15.22 22.77
N GLU A 270 -15.08 14.30 23.33
CA GLU A 270 -15.12 12.89 22.96
C GLU A 270 -15.33 12.71 21.45
N TRP A 271 -14.47 11.94 20.79
CA TRP A 271 -14.54 11.71 19.35
C TRP A 271 -15.79 10.92 18.95
N ALA A 272 -16.19 9.94 19.78
CA ALA A 272 -17.35 9.08 19.56
C ALA A 272 -18.64 9.66 20.21
N TYR A 273 -18.79 11.00 20.22
CA TYR A 273 -19.85 11.70 20.95
C TYR A 273 -21.26 11.15 20.70
N ASP A 274 -21.58 10.79 19.46
CA ASP A 274 -22.91 10.30 19.04
C ASP A 274 -23.10 8.78 19.21
N ARG A 275 -22.12 8.05 19.76
CA ARG A 275 -22.28 6.62 20.05
C ARG A 275 -23.34 6.44 21.14
N SER A 276 -24.18 5.41 21.04
CA SER A 276 -25.40 5.25 21.82
C SER A 276 -25.17 5.19 23.34
N ASP A 277 -24.08 4.58 23.79
CA ASP A 277 -23.67 4.56 25.21
C ASP A 277 -22.98 5.85 25.66
N VAL A 278 -22.24 6.51 24.75
CA VAL A 278 -21.50 7.75 25.03
C VAL A 278 -22.45 8.92 25.20
N VAL A 279 -23.43 9.07 24.31
CA VAL A 279 -24.39 10.19 24.37
C VAL A 279 -25.21 10.19 25.65
N GLU A 280 -25.41 9.03 26.29
CA GLU A 280 -26.10 8.90 27.58
C GLU A 280 -25.22 9.29 28.78
N GLN A 281 -23.89 9.24 28.62
CA GLN A 281 -22.92 9.40 29.70
C GLN A 281 -22.08 10.69 29.59
N VAL A 282 -22.04 11.30 28.41
CA VAL A 282 -21.18 12.45 28.13
C VAL A 282 -21.51 13.63 29.05
N ALA A 283 -20.55 14.05 29.85
CA ALA A 283 -20.68 15.06 30.90
C ALA A 283 -20.27 16.47 30.46
N HIS A 284 -20.07 16.66 29.16
CA HIS A 284 -19.65 17.91 28.52
C HIS A 284 -20.41 18.14 27.21
N GLU A 285 -20.50 19.40 26.80
CA GLU A 285 -21.16 19.83 25.56
C GLU A 285 -20.31 19.50 24.33
N ARG A 286 -20.91 19.58 23.14
CA ARG A 286 -20.19 19.42 21.87
C ARG A 286 -19.65 20.76 21.35
N PRO A 287 -18.31 20.94 21.23
CA PRO A 287 -17.73 22.12 20.60
C PRO A 287 -18.02 22.20 19.09
N PRO A 288 -17.65 23.29 18.41
CA PRO A 288 -17.71 23.37 16.96
C PRO A 288 -16.96 22.20 16.29
N VAL A 289 -17.69 21.41 15.51
CA VAL A 289 -17.13 20.26 14.78
C VAL A 289 -16.30 20.78 13.60
N ALA A 290 -15.02 20.41 13.57
CA ALA A 290 -14.12 20.66 12.45
C ALA A 290 -14.40 19.69 11.29
N ARG A 291 -14.54 18.41 11.63
CA ARG A 291 -14.73 17.31 10.68
C ARG A 291 -15.48 16.16 11.35
N THR A 292 -16.24 15.44 10.54
CA THR A 292 -16.90 14.19 10.90
C THR A 292 -16.43 13.09 9.96
N TRP A 293 -16.17 11.89 10.49
CA TRP A 293 -15.84 10.71 9.70
C TRP A 293 -16.75 9.53 10.03
N PRO A 294 -16.93 8.58 9.09
CA PRO A 294 -17.56 7.29 9.39
C PRO A 294 -16.74 6.49 10.40
N ALA A 295 -17.40 5.98 11.43
CA ALA A 295 -16.79 5.09 12.39
C ALA A 295 -17.70 3.93 12.79
N ARG A 296 -17.09 2.92 13.41
CA ARG A 296 -17.80 1.77 13.96
C ARG A 296 -17.17 1.38 15.29
N SER A 297 -18.00 1.05 16.28
CA SER A 297 -17.53 0.52 17.56
C SER A 297 -17.76 -0.98 17.65
N GLY A 298 -16.94 -1.65 18.46
CA GLY A 298 -17.12 -3.07 18.79
C GLY A 298 -18.08 -3.28 19.96
N PHE A 299 -18.22 -2.28 20.82
CA PHE A 299 -19.10 -2.30 21.98
C PHE A 299 -19.65 -0.89 22.29
N PRO A 300 -20.98 -0.68 22.20
CA PRO A 300 -21.92 -1.55 21.48
C PRO A 300 -21.52 -1.67 19.99
N PRO A 301 -21.82 -2.81 19.33
CA PRO A 301 -21.46 -3.02 17.93
C PRO A 301 -22.39 -2.22 17.01
N GLU A 302 -21.99 -0.99 16.67
CA GLU A 302 -22.78 -0.07 15.87
C GLU A 302 -21.91 0.87 15.02
N ASP A 303 -22.51 1.36 13.93
CA ASP A 303 -21.92 2.45 13.15
C ASP A 303 -22.35 3.79 13.77
N HIS A 304 -21.40 4.71 13.91
CA HIS A 304 -21.62 6.04 14.46
C HIS A 304 -20.66 7.03 13.81
N PRO A 305 -20.94 8.35 13.82
CA PRO A 305 -19.94 9.32 13.40
C PRO A 305 -18.83 9.44 14.45
N GLY A 306 -17.61 9.70 13.97
CA GLY A 306 -16.50 10.22 14.78
C GLY A 306 -16.28 11.70 14.46
N HIS A 307 -15.81 12.48 15.44
CA HIS A 307 -15.64 13.92 15.31
C HIS A 307 -14.27 14.42 15.74
N ALA A 308 -13.75 15.40 14.99
CA ALA A 308 -12.69 16.30 15.43
C ALA A 308 -13.30 17.69 15.60
N TYR A 309 -12.79 18.43 16.57
CA TYR A 309 -13.32 19.71 17.01
C TYR A 309 -12.35 20.84 16.70
N ARG A 310 -12.89 22.02 16.39
CA ARG A 310 -12.10 23.21 16.09
C ARG A 310 -12.19 24.21 17.22
N ALA A 311 -11.06 24.70 17.67
CA ALA A 311 -10.95 25.87 18.54
C ALA A 311 -10.08 26.95 17.91
N ARG A 312 -10.35 28.21 18.26
CA ARG A 312 -9.53 29.36 17.86
C ARG A 312 -9.21 30.21 19.08
N TYR A 313 -7.94 30.49 19.28
CA TYR A 313 -7.43 31.36 20.32
C TYR A 313 -6.91 32.65 19.70
N TRP A 314 -7.31 33.79 20.25
CA TRP A 314 -6.68 35.07 19.95
C TRP A 314 -5.56 35.30 20.96
N LEU A 315 -4.35 35.60 20.49
CA LEU A 315 -3.23 35.85 21.37
C LEU A 315 -3.42 37.23 22.04
N PRO A 316 -3.09 37.37 23.34
CA PRO A 316 -3.21 38.66 24.03
C PRO A 316 -2.40 39.78 23.36
N GLN A 317 -1.25 39.42 22.80
CA GLN A 317 -0.43 40.25 21.94
C GLN A 317 0.12 39.38 20.81
N PRO A 318 0.21 39.88 19.56
CA PRO A 318 0.93 39.20 18.50
C PRO A 318 2.36 38.88 18.93
N MET A 319 2.85 37.69 18.57
CA MET A 319 4.20 37.25 18.92
C MET A 319 4.81 36.41 17.80
N THR A 320 6.14 36.39 17.75
CA THR A 320 6.88 35.40 16.96
C THR A 320 7.03 34.14 17.80
N VAL A 321 6.38 33.05 17.39
CA VAL A 321 6.46 31.74 18.05
C VAL A 321 7.68 30.99 17.50
N THR A 322 8.47 30.42 18.40
CA THR A 322 9.66 29.62 18.09
C THR A 322 9.52 28.17 18.52
N SER A 323 8.65 27.88 19.49
CA SER A 323 8.30 26.51 19.83
C SER A 323 6.89 26.36 20.38
N VAL A 324 6.36 25.15 20.23
CA VAL A 324 5.03 24.74 20.66
C VAL A 324 5.16 23.47 21.48
N GLN A 325 4.43 23.39 22.59
CA GLN A 325 4.28 22.18 23.38
C GLN A 325 2.83 22.04 23.80
N VAL A 326 2.28 20.84 23.75
CA VAL A 326 0.99 20.52 24.36
C VAL A 326 1.26 19.74 25.64
N VAL A 327 1.14 20.42 26.78
CA VAL A 327 1.37 19.83 28.10
C VAL A 327 0.09 19.09 28.52
N PRO A 328 0.12 17.75 28.63
CA PRO A 328 -1.06 16.98 29.00
C PRO A 328 -1.38 17.14 30.50
N ILE A 329 -2.66 17.35 30.83
CA ILE A 329 -3.19 17.32 32.21
C ILE A 329 -3.93 16.00 32.48
N ARG A 330 -4.37 15.34 31.41
CA ARG A 330 -4.92 13.98 31.36
C ARG A 330 -3.93 13.05 30.64
N PRO A 331 -4.08 11.71 30.72
CA PRO A 331 -3.16 10.80 30.04
C PRO A 331 -2.97 11.19 28.56
N ALA A 332 -1.72 11.33 28.12
CA ALA A 332 -1.36 11.85 26.80
C ALA A 332 -2.04 11.07 25.66
N GLY A 333 -2.13 9.74 25.78
CA GLY A 333 -2.77 8.88 24.79
C GLY A 333 -4.28 9.08 24.58
N LEU A 334 -4.94 9.86 25.44
CA LEU A 334 -6.35 10.23 25.29
C LEU A 334 -6.55 11.62 24.64
N ILE A 335 -5.46 12.31 24.32
CA ILE A 335 -5.47 13.68 23.78
C ILE A 335 -4.87 13.63 22.38
N HIS A 336 -5.69 13.86 21.36
CA HIS A 336 -5.26 13.79 19.97
C HIS A 336 -5.29 15.17 19.34
N ILE A 337 -4.11 15.65 18.92
CA ILE A 337 -3.95 16.90 18.18
C ILE A 337 -3.77 16.54 16.71
N GLU A 338 -4.79 16.79 15.90
CA GLU A 338 -4.68 16.54 14.46
C GLU A 338 -3.98 17.67 13.73
N ASP A 339 -4.26 18.92 14.13
CA ASP A 339 -3.63 20.09 13.55
C ASP A 339 -3.54 21.23 14.57
N LEU A 340 -2.44 21.98 14.46
CA LEU A 340 -2.23 23.24 15.16
C LEU A 340 -1.67 24.24 14.16
N THR A 341 -2.46 25.27 13.85
CA THR A 341 -2.15 26.26 12.84
C THR A 341 -1.90 27.62 13.47
N LEU A 342 -0.73 28.21 13.18
CA LEU A 342 -0.39 29.58 13.55
C LEU A 342 -0.95 30.54 12.51
N VAL A 343 -1.80 31.47 12.96
CA VAL A 343 -2.50 32.43 12.09
C VAL A 343 -1.91 33.81 12.31
N GLY A 344 -1.25 34.34 11.29
CA GLY A 344 -0.81 35.73 11.20
C GLY A 344 -1.71 36.58 10.30
N PRO A 345 -1.35 37.86 10.06
CA PRO A 345 -2.22 38.80 9.33
C PRO A 345 -2.39 38.48 7.84
N LYS A 346 -1.44 37.77 7.22
CA LYS A 346 -1.48 37.36 5.80
C LYS A 346 -0.99 35.92 5.57
N SER A 347 -0.79 35.15 6.63
CA SER A 347 -0.24 33.81 6.55
C SER A 347 -0.93 32.90 7.55
N GLN A 348 -1.21 31.68 7.14
CA GLN A 348 -1.61 30.58 8.01
C GLN A 348 -0.63 29.44 7.72
N ARG A 349 0.00 28.92 8.77
CA ARG A 349 1.00 27.86 8.66
C ARG A 349 0.69 26.79 9.70
N SER A 350 0.43 25.57 9.24
CA SER A 350 0.25 24.43 10.14
C SER A 350 1.57 24.01 10.75
N LEU A 351 1.51 23.35 11.91
CA LEU A 351 2.70 22.76 12.53
C LEU A 351 3.36 21.73 11.61
N ALA A 352 2.57 20.96 10.86
CA ALA A 352 3.07 20.02 9.86
C ALA A 352 3.91 20.71 8.78
N GLU A 353 3.40 21.81 8.19
CA GLU A 353 4.15 22.59 7.19
C GLU A 353 5.43 23.21 7.74
N LEU A 354 5.42 23.64 9.00
CA LEU A 354 6.58 24.26 9.64
C LEU A 354 7.70 23.25 9.95
N LEU A 355 7.35 21.99 10.14
CA LEU A 355 8.27 20.91 10.47
C LEU A 355 8.68 20.05 9.26
N GLY A 356 8.10 20.30 8.09
CA GLY A 356 8.26 19.41 6.93
C GLY A 356 7.64 18.03 7.17
N LEU A 357 6.61 17.95 8.02
CA LEU A 357 5.86 16.74 8.32
C LEU A 357 4.57 16.66 7.49
N GLY A 358 3.94 15.49 7.48
CA GLY A 358 2.73 15.22 6.71
C GLY A 358 1.49 15.83 7.34
N ARG A 359 0.62 16.44 6.52
CA ARG A 359 -0.74 16.82 6.90
C ARG A 359 -1.66 15.64 6.69
N HIS A 360 -1.78 14.81 7.72
CA HIS A 360 -2.73 13.72 7.70
C HIS A 360 -3.92 14.00 8.60
N GLN A 361 -5.04 13.34 8.33
CA GLN A 361 -6.26 13.48 9.13
C GLN A 361 -6.96 12.14 9.28
N LEU A 362 -7.55 11.86 10.44
CA LEU A 362 -8.32 10.63 10.63
C LEU A 362 -9.64 10.74 9.84
N VAL A 363 -9.91 9.72 9.02
CA VAL A 363 -11.03 9.70 8.06
C VAL A 363 -11.89 8.45 8.13
N TYR A 364 -11.43 7.42 8.84
CA TYR A 364 -12.24 6.25 9.19
C TYR A 364 -11.62 5.55 10.40
N ARG A 365 -12.47 5.00 11.28
CA ARG A 365 -12.02 4.18 12.40
C ARG A 365 -13.04 3.09 12.72
N ASP A 366 -12.58 1.86 12.84
CA ASP A 366 -13.35 0.75 13.41
C ASP A 366 -12.51 -0.02 14.44
N PRO A 367 -13.01 -1.10 15.06
CA PRO A 367 -12.25 -1.84 16.08
C PRO A 367 -10.97 -2.52 15.56
N ASP A 368 -10.85 -2.69 14.24
CA ASP A 368 -9.77 -3.42 13.59
C ASP A 368 -8.80 -2.47 12.85
N VAL A 369 -9.20 -1.25 12.48
CA VAL A 369 -8.37 -0.31 11.70
C VAL A 369 -8.67 1.17 11.93
N ALA A 370 -7.63 2.00 11.96
CA ALA A 370 -7.71 3.45 11.78
C ALA A 370 -7.11 3.85 10.43
N ILE A 371 -7.77 4.75 9.71
CA ILE A 371 -7.32 5.22 8.39
C ILE A 371 -7.14 6.72 8.43
N TYR A 372 -5.92 7.14 8.12
CA TYR A 372 -5.54 8.52 7.93
C TYR A 372 -5.50 8.84 6.43
N GLU A 373 -6.03 9.99 6.03
CA GLU A 373 -5.83 10.54 4.69
C GLU A 373 -4.64 11.50 4.72
N ASN A 374 -3.65 11.22 3.87
CA ASN A 374 -2.54 12.11 3.57
C ASN A 374 -2.99 13.15 2.55
N LEU A 375 -3.07 14.41 2.99
CA LEU A 375 -3.49 15.54 2.16
C LEU A 375 -2.39 16.06 1.23
N ASP A 376 -1.15 15.62 1.44
CA ASP A 376 0.03 16.00 0.66
C ASP A 376 0.41 14.93 -0.38
N ALA A 377 -0.36 13.85 -0.49
CA ALA A 377 -0.11 12.79 -1.45
C ALA A 377 -0.15 13.30 -2.89
N LEU A 378 0.91 13.03 -3.65
CA LEU A 378 1.01 13.46 -5.04
C LEU A 378 0.07 12.66 -5.94
N PRO A 379 -0.44 13.24 -7.05
CA PRO A 379 -1.18 12.51 -8.05
C PRO A 379 -0.31 11.38 -8.65
N ARG A 380 -0.95 10.27 -9.04
CA ARG A 380 -0.22 9.10 -9.58
C ARG A 380 0.60 9.42 -10.84
N ALA A 381 0.15 10.38 -11.63
CA ALA A 381 0.87 10.90 -12.79
C ALA A 381 0.77 12.42 -12.85
N PHE A 382 1.89 13.08 -13.10
CA PHE A 382 1.99 14.54 -13.20
C PHE A 382 3.12 14.94 -14.14
N VAL A 383 3.13 16.19 -14.55
CA VAL A 383 4.19 16.78 -15.36
C VAL A 383 5.00 17.77 -14.55
N VAL A 384 6.31 17.79 -14.80
CA VAL A 384 7.25 18.76 -14.22
C VAL A 384 8.11 19.37 -15.32
N GLU A 385 8.57 20.59 -15.10
CA GLU A 385 9.36 21.32 -16.11
C GLU A 385 10.85 21.02 -16.00
N HIS A 386 11.36 20.89 -14.78
CA HIS A 386 12.79 20.77 -14.54
C HIS A 386 13.20 19.34 -14.22
N ALA A 387 14.44 19.01 -14.59
CA ALA A 387 15.07 17.77 -14.15
C ALA A 387 16.47 18.04 -13.62
N ARG A 388 16.79 17.39 -12.50
CA ARG A 388 18.10 17.40 -11.88
C ARG A 388 18.71 16.01 -11.99
N VAL A 389 19.84 15.88 -12.64
CA VAL A 389 20.55 14.60 -12.71
C VAL A 389 21.30 14.38 -11.40
N VAL A 390 21.09 13.22 -10.80
CA VAL A 390 21.71 12.83 -9.53
C VAL A 390 22.66 11.65 -9.75
N PRO A 391 23.80 11.62 -9.04
CA PRO A 391 24.78 10.55 -9.19
C PRO A 391 24.19 9.22 -8.72
N ASP A 392 23.61 9.15 -7.53
CA ASP A 392 23.14 7.87 -6.99
C ASP A 392 21.82 7.99 -6.22
N ASP A 393 21.30 6.83 -5.79
CA ASP A 393 20.06 6.74 -5.03
C ASP A 393 20.17 7.49 -3.68
N ALA A 394 21.34 7.57 -3.06
CA ALA A 394 21.50 8.22 -1.76
C ALA A 394 21.41 9.75 -1.88
N ALA A 395 22.03 10.32 -2.91
CA ALA A 395 21.90 11.75 -3.24
C ALA A 395 20.45 12.10 -3.58
N ALA A 396 19.77 11.26 -4.35
CA ALA A 396 18.36 11.45 -4.67
C ALA A 396 17.47 11.44 -3.41
N LEU A 397 17.65 10.45 -2.54
CA LEU A 397 16.90 10.32 -1.30
C LEU A 397 17.15 11.49 -0.33
N SER A 398 18.39 11.97 -0.24
CA SER A 398 18.72 13.15 0.57
C SER A 398 18.06 14.43 0.06
N LEU A 399 17.92 14.58 -1.26
CA LEU A 399 17.22 15.72 -1.86
C LEU A 399 15.70 15.61 -1.69
N ILE A 400 15.13 14.41 -1.80
CA ILE A 400 13.68 14.20 -1.57
C ILE A 400 13.27 14.58 -0.14
N ASP A 401 14.16 14.37 0.83
CA ASP A 401 13.91 14.70 2.23
C ASP A 401 14.21 16.17 2.57
N ASP A 402 14.75 16.93 1.61
CA ASP A 402 15.01 18.36 1.78
C ASP A 402 13.68 19.14 1.73
N PRO A 403 13.34 19.96 2.74
CA PRO A 403 12.13 20.77 2.74
C PRO A 403 12.00 21.73 1.54
N ASP A 404 13.13 22.09 0.91
CA ASP A 404 13.15 22.98 -0.26
C ASP A 404 12.91 22.23 -1.59
N PHE A 405 12.86 20.90 -1.58
CA PHE A 405 12.59 20.10 -2.76
C PHE A 405 11.08 20.07 -3.08
N ASP A 406 10.72 20.63 -4.23
CA ASP A 406 9.35 20.59 -4.75
C ASP A 406 9.21 19.56 -5.88
N PRO A 407 8.62 18.38 -5.60
CA PRO A 407 8.42 17.32 -6.60
C PRO A 407 7.45 17.73 -7.72
N CYS A 408 6.66 18.79 -7.55
CA CYS A 408 5.79 19.32 -8.60
C CYS A 408 6.53 20.25 -9.59
N ARG A 409 7.77 20.66 -9.28
CA ARG A 409 8.58 21.56 -10.13
C ARG A 409 9.77 20.88 -10.76
N GLU A 410 10.40 19.95 -10.04
CA GLU A 410 11.57 19.22 -10.53
C GLU A 410 11.50 17.70 -10.28
N VAL A 411 12.07 16.93 -11.21
CA VAL A 411 12.29 15.48 -11.07
C VAL A 411 13.77 15.16 -10.94
N LEU A 412 14.11 14.24 -10.04
CA LEU A 412 15.48 13.75 -9.86
C LEU A 412 15.72 12.55 -10.77
N LEU A 413 16.57 12.71 -11.78
CA LEU A 413 16.86 11.66 -12.75
C LEU A 413 18.18 10.95 -12.41
N ALA A 414 18.15 9.62 -12.35
CA ALA A 414 19.38 8.86 -12.20
C ALA A 414 20.31 9.06 -13.41
N ASP A 415 21.59 9.28 -13.17
CA ASP A 415 22.60 9.37 -14.22
C ASP A 415 22.65 8.06 -15.06
N ARG A 416 22.84 8.21 -16.38
CA ARG A 416 22.89 7.13 -17.37
C ARG A 416 24.00 6.11 -17.07
N LEU A 417 25.11 6.53 -16.48
CA LEU A 417 26.19 5.63 -16.04
C LEU A 417 25.73 4.66 -14.93
N TYR A 418 24.71 5.03 -14.16
CA TYR A 418 24.13 4.22 -13.09
C TYR A 418 22.99 3.32 -13.54
N THR A 419 22.48 3.50 -14.77
CA THR A 419 21.42 2.67 -15.38
C THR A 419 21.96 1.63 -16.36
N GLN A 420 23.20 1.78 -16.84
CA GLN A 420 23.85 0.94 -17.87
C GLN A 420 24.50 -0.36 -17.33
N GLN A 421 23.80 -1.14 -16.49
CA GLN A 421 23.96 -2.60 -16.51
C GLN A 421 22.86 -3.18 -17.41
N GLY A 422 23.02 -3.01 -18.72
CA GLY A 422 22.21 -3.66 -19.75
C GLY A 422 21.65 -2.74 -20.82
N GLY A 423 22.47 -2.43 -21.84
CA GLY A 423 21.99 -2.03 -23.17
C GLY A 423 22.52 -0.68 -23.67
N ASP A 424 23.49 -0.75 -24.57
CA ASP A 424 24.02 0.36 -25.38
C ASP A 424 22.89 1.14 -26.07
N VAL A 425 22.78 2.44 -25.76
CA VAL A 425 22.22 3.46 -26.66
C VAL A 425 23.03 4.74 -26.45
N SER A 426 23.57 5.26 -27.55
CA SER A 426 24.55 6.34 -27.63
C SER A 426 24.12 7.65 -26.94
N ALA A 427 25.10 8.27 -26.30
CA ALA A 427 24.99 9.51 -25.54
C ALA A 427 25.20 10.74 -26.43
N GLU A 428 24.12 11.32 -26.93
CA GLU A 428 24.08 12.71 -27.37
C GLU A 428 22.72 13.29 -26.97
N GLY A 429 22.71 14.37 -26.18
CA GLY A 429 21.49 15.15 -25.93
C GLY A 429 21.05 15.43 -24.48
N VAL A 430 21.86 15.14 -23.45
CA VAL A 430 21.55 15.62 -22.08
C VAL A 430 22.71 16.43 -21.55
N ARG A 431 22.75 17.73 -21.86
CA ARG A 431 23.58 18.70 -21.14
C ARG A 431 22.81 20.00 -20.91
N ARG A 432 22.92 20.45 -19.65
CA ARG A 432 22.40 21.68 -19.00
C ARG A 432 20.92 21.69 -18.60
N ALA A 433 20.72 21.44 -17.31
CA ALA A 433 19.63 22.04 -16.54
C ALA A 433 19.85 23.56 -16.47
N VAL A 434 18.81 24.33 -16.75
CA VAL A 434 18.72 25.76 -16.45
C VAL A 434 17.66 25.89 -15.38
N SER A 435 18.07 26.36 -14.20
CA SER A 435 17.20 26.74 -13.10
C SER A 435 16.78 28.21 -13.28
N VAL A 436 15.49 28.49 -13.18
CA VAL A 436 14.95 29.86 -13.03
C VAL A 436 14.08 29.86 -11.78
N GLU A 437 14.48 30.65 -10.79
CA GLU A 437 13.73 30.86 -9.55
C GLU A 437 12.55 31.80 -9.78
N GLY A 438 11.41 31.46 -9.17
CA GLY A 438 10.21 32.30 -9.11
C GLY A 438 9.45 32.01 -7.80
N PRO A 439 8.99 33.04 -7.07
CA PRO A 439 8.51 32.87 -5.70
C PRO A 439 7.01 32.59 -5.60
N GLY A 440 6.67 31.61 -4.74
CA GLY A 440 5.47 31.61 -3.90
C GLY A 440 4.14 31.21 -4.53
N LEU A 441 3.72 29.96 -4.27
CA LEU A 441 2.40 29.51 -3.75
C LEU A 441 2.14 28.05 -4.16
N THR A 442 1.99 27.19 -3.14
CA THR A 442 1.25 25.90 -3.11
C THR A 442 1.02 25.24 -4.48
N SER A 443 2.02 24.47 -4.92
CA SER A 443 2.00 23.80 -6.22
C SER A 443 0.98 22.66 -6.23
N LEU A 444 -0.21 22.92 -6.79
CA LEU A 444 -1.02 21.86 -7.37
C LEU A 444 -0.24 21.35 -8.58
N CYS A 445 0.51 20.25 -8.42
CA CYS A 445 1.18 19.53 -9.50
C CYS A 445 0.31 19.56 -10.77
N SER A 446 0.89 19.95 -11.92
CA SER A 446 0.21 19.86 -13.20
C SER A 446 -0.16 18.40 -13.48
N THR A 447 -1.44 18.07 -13.31
CA THR A 447 -1.90 16.68 -13.32
C THR A 447 -1.92 16.12 -14.73
N ALA A 448 -1.44 14.89 -14.89
CA ALA A 448 -1.64 14.11 -16.11
C ALA A 448 -2.81 13.13 -15.91
N VAL A 449 -3.63 12.95 -16.95
CA VAL A 449 -4.85 12.12 -16.86
C VAL A 449 -4.53 10.69 -17.25
N ILE A 450 -4.72 9.75 -16.34
CA ILE A 450 -4.59 8.32 -16.63
C ILE A 450 -5.86 7.86 -17.36
N LEU A 451 -5.72 7.45 -18.62
CA LEU A 451 -6.80 6.96 -19.47
C LEU A 451 -7.04 5.45 -19.31
N GLU A 452 -5.97 4.69 -19.10
CA GLU A 452 -6.01 3.24 -18.89
C GLU A 452 -4.96 2.88 -17.85
N TYR A 453 -5.33 2.07 -16.85
CA TYR A 453 -4.41 1.56 -15.86
C TYR A 453 -4.56 0.05 -15.70
N ALA A 454 -3.65 -0.70 -16.31
CA ALA A 454 -3.61 -2.15 -16.29
C ALA A 454 -2.19 -2.66 -15.92
N PRO A 455 -2.05 -3.89 -15.39
CA PRO A 455 -0.74 -4.41 -14.95
C PRO A 455 0.35 -4.42 -16.03
N HIS A 456 -0.03 -4.54 -17.30
CA HIS A 456 0.89 -4.62 -18.45
C HIS A 456 0.86 -3.38 -19.33
N ARG A 457 -0.03 -2.41 -19.06
CA ARG A 457 -0.26 -1.24 -19.90
C ARG A 457 -0.81 -0.07 -19.09
N VAL A 458 -0.18 1.09 -19.21
CA VAL A 458 -0.67 2.34 -18.64
C VAL A 458 -0.72 3.40 -19.74
N MET A 459 -1.87 4.00 -19.97
CA MET A 459 -2.06 5.09 -20.93
C MET A 459 -2.33 6.39 -20.20
N ILE A 460 -1.57 7.43 -20.54
CA ILE A 460 -1.62 8.73 -19.88
C ILE A 460 -1.72 9.81 -20.94
N GLN A 461 -2.62 10.76 -20.72
CA GLN A 461 -2.67 12.01 -21.46
C GLN A 461 -1.99 13.10 -20.64
N ALA A 462 -1.04 13.79 -21.26
CA ALA A 462 -0.31 14.90 -20.66
C ALA A 462 -0.39 16.13 -21.57
N GLU A 463 -0.37 17.31 -20.98
CA GLU A 463 -0.32 18.58 -21.70
C GLU A 463 0.71 19.48 -21.02
N LEU A 464 1.60 20.07 -21.82
CA LEU A 464 2.71 20.87 -21.33
C LEU A 464 2.82 22.15 -22.16
N GLU A 465 3.01 23.30 -21.51
CA GLU A 465 3.29 24.57 -22.19
C GLU A 465 4.77 24.70 -22.59
N HIS A 466 5.65 24.01 -21.87
CA HIS A 466 7.10 24.03 -22.03
C HIS A 466 7.65 22.59 -22.08
N PRO A 467 8.86 22.37 -22.64
CA PRO A 467 9.47 21.05 -22.59
C PRO A 467 9.63 20.61 -21.14
N GLY A 468 9.29 19.35 -20.86
CA GLY A 468 9.25 18.85 -19.48
C GLY A 468 9.25 17.33 -19.41
N TYR A 469 8.80 16.80 -18.29
CA TYR A 469 8.81 15.38 -17.98
C TYR A 469 7.45 14.95 -17.45
N LEU A 470 6.87 13.93 -18.08
CA LEU A 470 5.79 13.17 -17.46
C LEU A 470 6.42 12.21 -16.45
N VAL A 471 6.02 12.32 -15.19
CA VAL A 471 6.38 11.40 -14.11
C VAL A 471 5.18 10.48 -13.83
N LEU A 472 5.44 9.18 -13.78
CA LEU A 472 4.49 8.15 -13.35
C LEU A 472 5.05 7.48 -12.11
N LEU A 473 4.34 7.58 -10.99
CA LEU A 473 4.75 7.04 -9.69
C LEU A 473 4.62 5.50 -9.59
N ASP A 474 4.88 4.78 -10.68
CA ASP A 474 5.05 3.33 -10.75
C ASP A 474 6.52 2.95 -10.73
N SER A 475 6.84 1.81 -10.11
CA SER A 475 8.22 1.34 -10.00
C SER A 475 8.87 1.14 -11.37
N TYR A 476 10.02 1.78 -11.59
CA TYR A 476 10.94 1.55 -12.69
C TYR A 476 11.48 0.13 -12.61
N TYR A 477 11.21 -0.66 -13.65
CA TYR A 477 11.64 -2.05 -13.73
C TYR A 477 12.01 -2.41 -15.18
N PRO A 478 13.06 -3.23 -15.41
CA PRO A 478 13.41 -3.67 -16.76
C PRO A 478 12.27 -4.40 -17.47
N GLY A 479 12.04 -4.09 -18.75
CA GLY A 479 10.98 -4.70 -19.57
C GLY A 479 9.81 -3.76 -19.90
N TRP A 480 9.72 -2.61 -19.23
CA TRP A 480 8.81 -1.54 -19.64
C TRP A 480 9.36 -0.77 -20.85
N ARG A 481 8.47 -0.35 -21.74
CA ARG A 481 8.73 0.53 -22.88
C ARG A 481 7.76 1.69 -22.88
N ALA A 482 8.20 2.88 -23.24
CA ALA A 482 7.35 4.04 -23.42
C ALA A 482 7.14 4.34 -24.92
N ILE A 483 5.92 4.74 -25.26
CA ILE A 483 5.51 5.18 -26.58
C ILE A 483 4.87 6.56 -26.40
N VAL A 484 5.44 7.59 -27.03
CA VAL A 484 4.92 8.96 -27.06
C VAL A 484 4.42 9.23 -28.46
N ASP A 485 3.11 9.48 -28.61
CA ASP A 485 2.45 9.77 -29.88
C ASP A 485 2.81 8.75 -31.00
N GLY A 486 2.84 7.47 -30.63
CA GLY A 486 3.15 6.36 -31.54
C GLY A 486 4.63 6.09 -31.77
N ARG A 487 5.56 6.88 -31.21
CA ARG A 487 7.02 6.68 -31.34
C ARG A 487 7.63 6.19 -30.03
N GLN A 488 8.60 5.28 -30.12
CA GLN A 488 9.30 4.81 -28.92
C GLN A 488 10.11 5.93 -28.28
N ALA A 489 10.03 6.02 -26.95
CA ALA A 489 10.77 6.97 -26.15
C ALA A 489 11.52 6.25 -25.00
N PRO A 490 12.70 6.73 -24.59
CA PRO A 490 13.40 6.16 -23.45
C PRO A 490 12.64 6.44 -22.15
N ILE A 491 12.53 5.41 -21.29
CA ILE A 491 12.08 5.59 -19.91
C ILE A 491 13.28 5.99 -19.08
N LEU A 492 13.14 7.10 -18.36
CA LEU A 492 14.10 7.60 -17.40
C LEU A 492 13.69 7.13 -16.01
N ARG A 493 14.67 6.85 -15.15
CA ARG A 493 14.42 6.53 -13.75
C ARG A 493 14.38 7.81 -12.94
N ALA A 494 13.22 8.09 -12.36
CA ALA A 494 12.90 9.28 -11.60
C ALA A 494 12.82 8.99 -10.10
N ASP A 495 13.24 9.93 -9.26
CA ASP A 495 13.10 9.97 -7.80
C ASP A 495 13.31 8.59 -7.16
N VAL A 496 14.42 7.97 -7.54
CA VAL A 496 14.86 6.61 -7.16
C VAL A 496 14.03 5.49 -7.77
N LEU A 497 12.71 5.52 -7.57
CA LEU A 497 11.81 4.40 -7.84
C LEU A 497 11.01 4.53 -9.12
N PHE A 498 10.74 5.71 -9.64
CA PHE A 498 9.65 5.96 -10.57
C PHE A 498 10.09 6.06 -12.03
N ARG A 499 9.11 6.17 -12.93
CA ARG A 499 9.33 6.28 -14.37
C ARG A 499 9.08 7.72 -14.80
N ALA A 500 9.95 8.25 -15.65
CA ALA A 500 9.73 9.51 -16.33
C ALA A 500 9.96 9.40 -17.83
N VAL A 501 9.29 10.25 -18.61
CA VAL A 501 9.51 10.40 -20.05
C VAL A 501 9.58 11.89 -20.37
N ARG A 502 10.59 12.30 -21.14
CA ARG A 502 10.71 13.68 -21.63
C ARG A 502 9.67 13.95 -22.71
N LEU A 503 8.97 15.07 -22.60
CA LEU A 503 7.97 15.55 -23.54
C LEU A 503 8.34 16.94 -24.05
N GLU A 504 7.94 17.24 -25.28
CA GLU A 504 8.01 18.58 -25.85
C GLU A 504 6.75 19.37 -25.46
N PRO A 505 6.66 20.67 -25.79
CA PRO A 505 5.42 21.42 -25.61
C PRO A 505 4.27 20.84 -26.45
N GLY A 506 3.08 20.79 -25.85
CA GLY A 506 1.85 20.35 -26.49
C GLY A 506 1.14 19.23 -25.73
N ARG A 507 0.11 18.69 -26.39
CA ARG A 507 -0.69 17.56 -25.88
C ARG A 507 -0.12 16.25 -26.39
N HIS A 508 0.18 15.35 -25.45
CA HIS A 508 0.81 14.07 -25.71
C HIS A 508 -0.01 12.91 -25.17
N GLN A 509 -0.01 11.80 -25.91
CA GLN A 509 -0.46 10.51 -25.41
C GLN A 509 0.74 9.61 -25.15
N VAL A 510 0.99 9.30 -23.88
CA VAL A 510 2.09 8.44 -23.44
C VAL A 510 1.54 7.08 -23.05
N THR A 511 2.08 6.02 -23.64
CA THR A 511 1.72 4.64 -23.30
C THR A 511 2.94 3.89 -22.78
N PHE A 512 2.86 3.40 -21.55
CA PHE A 512 3.81 2.45 -20.98
C PHE A 512 3.30 1.04 -21.22
N VAL A 513 4.15 0.16 -21.77
CA VAL A 513 3.82 -1.26 -22.03
C VAL A 513 4.89 -2.15 -21.43
N PHE A 514 4.48 -3.18 -20.70
CA PHE A 514 5.39 -4.21 -20.19
C PHE A 514 5.53 -5.33 -21.22
N ASP A 515 6.69 -5.40 -21.88
CA ASP A 515 7.01 -6.39 -22.92
C ASP A 515 8.45 -6.90 -22.73
N PRO A 516 8.70 -7.70 -21.67
CA PRO A 516 10.04 -8.19 -21.35
C PRO A 516 10.50 -9.28 -22.33
N LEU A 517 11.78 -9.27 -22.67
CA LEU A 517 12.39 -10.24 -23.58
C LEU A 517 12.26 -11.69 -23.05
N SER A 518 12.37 -11.88 -21.74
CA SER A 518 12.22 -13.18 -21.07
C SER A 518 10.85 -13.82 -21.35
N TYR A 519 9.77 -13.03 -21.34
CA TYR A 519 8.43 -13.53 -21.67
C TYR A 519 8.34 -13.97 -23.14
N ARG A 520 8.90 -13.19 -24.07
CA ARG A 520 8.93 -13.53 -25.50
C ARG A 520 9.68 -14.83 -25.76
N ILE A 521 10.86 -14.99 -25.15
CA ILE A 521 11.67 -16.23 -25.25
C ILE A 521 10.90 -17.40 -24.63
N GLY A 522 10.35 -17.24 -23.43
CA GLY A 522 9.57 -18.27 -22.75
C GLY A 522 8.37 -18.72 -23.60
N LYS A 523 7.60 -17.77 -24.15
CA LYS A 523 6.47 -18.06 -25.04
C LYS A 523 6.92 -18.85 -26.27
N LEU A 524 8.04 -18.50 -26.89
CA LEU A 524 8.58 -19.21 -28.05
C LEU A 524 8.95 -20.64 -27.68
N ILE A 525 9.73 -20.84 -26.61
CA ILE A 525 10.16 -22.17 -26.14
C ILE A 525 8.95 -23.04 -25.79
N SER A 526 7.99 -22.51 -25.02
CA SER A 526 6.77 -23.24 -24.66
C SER A 526 5.94 -23.62 -25.89
N SER A 527 5.82 -22.72 -26.87
CA SER A 527 5.11 -23.00 -28.11
C SER A 527 5.80 -24.09 -28.95
N MET A 528 7.13 -24.05 -29.03
CA MET A 528 7.92 -25.07 -29.73
C MET A 528 7.83 -26.44 -29.04
N MET A 529 7.89 -26.49 -27.71
CA MET A 529 7.70 -27.73 -26.94
C MET A 529 6.30 -28.31 -27.12
N LEU A 530 5.26 -27.46 -27.07
CA LEU A 530 3.89 -27.90 -27.27
C LEU A 530 3.67 -28.44 -28.70
N ALA A 531 4.18 -27.74 -29.72
CA ALA A 531 4.13 -28.21 -31.09
C ALA A 531 4.87 -29.56 -31.25
N GLY A 532 6.05 -29.70 -30.67
CA GLY A 532 6.81 -30.95 -30.65
C GLY A 532 6.04 -32.10 -30.00
N LEU A 533 5.37 -31.84 -28.87
CA LEU A 533 4.55 -32.83 -28.17
C LEU A 533 3.35 -33.28 -29.02
N VAL A 534 2.65 -32.32 -29.66
CA VAL A 534 1.52 -32.62 -30.55
C VAL A 534 1.97 -33.44 -31.75
N ILE A 535 3.11 -33.09 -32.37
CA ILE A 535 3.70 -33.83 -33.50
C ILE A 535 4.07 -35.25 -33.07
N ALA A 536 4.73 -35.41 -31.92
CA ALA A 536 5.12 -36.71 -31.40
C ALA A 536 3.89 -37.61 -31.11
N LEU A 537 2.85 -37.04 -30.50
CA LEU A 537 1.61 -37.76 -30.23
C LEU A 537 0.89 -38.17 -31.51
N ALA A 538 0.77 -37.25 -32.48
CA ALA A 538 0.19 -37.55 -33.79
C ALA A 538 0.97 -38.66 -34.51
N TRP A 539 2.31 -38.61 -34.47
CA TRP A 539 3.17 -39.65 -35.03
C TRP A 539 2.96 -41.01 -34.36
N LEU A 540 2.84 -41.06 -33.03
CA LEU A 540 2.58 -42.29 -32.28
C LEU A 540 1.19 -42.88 -32.61
N ILE A 541 0.17 -42.04 -32.71
CA ILE A 541 -1.20 -42.45 -33.09
C ILE A 541 -1.20 -43.01 -34.51
N LEU A 542 -0.60 -42.29 -35.47
CA LEU A 542 -0.49 -42.73 -36.86
C LEU A 542 0.29 -44.05 -36.98
N ARG A 543 1.35 -44.22 -36.20
CA ARG A 543 2.12 -45.47 -36.15
C ARG A 543 1.27 -46.63 -35.61
N ARG A 544 0.49 -46.42 -34.53
CA ARG A 544 -0.44 -47.43 -34.01
C ARG A 544 -1.54 -47.80 -34.99
N LEU A 545 -2.13 -46.83 -35.66
CA LEU A 545 -3.17 -47.06 -36.67
C LEU A 545 -2.64 -47.86 -37.87
N ARG A 546 -1.37 -47.66 -38.25
CA ARG A 546 -0.70 -48.49 -39.28
C ARG A 546 -0.47 -49.92 -38.81
N THR A 547 -0.06 -50.14 -37.56
CA THR A 547 0.12 -51.49 -37.00
C THR A 547 -1.18 -52.25 -36.71
N LEU A 548 -2.34 -51.59 -36.74
CA LEU A 548 -3.66 -52.22 -36.57
C LEU A 548 -4.34 -52.53 -37.91
N ARG A 549 -3.81 -52.01 -39.03
CA ARG A 549 -4.36 -52.20 -40.39
C ARG A 549 -3.58 -53.23 -41.22
N GLY A 550 -2.43 -53.69 -40.75
CA GLY A 550 -1.68 -54.83 -41.29
C GLY A 550 -1.54 -55.87 -40.21
#